data_AF-A0A2V9ZYD0-F1
#
_entry.id   AF-A0A2V9ZYD0-F1
#
_cell.length_a   1.000
_cell.length_b   1.000
_cell.length_c   1.000
_cell.angle_alpha   90.00
_cell.angle_beta   90.00
_cell.angle_gamma   90.00
#
_symmetry.space_group_name_H-M   'P 1'
#
loop_
_entity.id
_entity.type
_entity.pdbx_description
1 polymer ?
#
loop_
_entity_poly.entity_id
_entity_poly.type
_entity_poly.pdbx_seq_one_letter_code
_entity_poly.pdbx_strand_id
1 'polypeptide(L)'
;MHSNLAGAYVVSGKRSEAVKLLSDLKKRSNPGYSYASEIAMIYASLGDTDQAMNWLEKGYEERFNPGVLLRPGFDLLRSDWRFQNLVHRIGLPG
;
A
#
# COMPACT_ATOMS: atom_id res chain seq x y z
N MET A 1 -10.97 18.63 4.52
CA MET A 1 -9.70 18.85 3.79
C MET A 1 -9.39 17.59 3.00
N HIS A 2 -9.76 17.55 1.73
CA HIS A 2 -9.57 16.40 0.84
C HIS A 2 -8.30 16.61 0.02
N SER A 3 -7.15 16.22 0.56
CA SER A 3 -5.88 16.31 -0.17
C SER A 3 -5.67 15.03 -0.96
N ASN A 4 -6.04 15.08 -2.24
CA ASN A 4 -5.61 14.15 -3.28
C ASN A 4 -4.07 14.09 -3.33
N LEU A 5 -3.46 13.19 -2.56
CA LEU A 5 -2.01 12.97 -2.56
C LEU A 5 -1.57 11.85 -3.52
N ALA A 6 -2.49 11.14 -4.15
CA ALA A 6 -2.13 9.99 -5.00
C ALA A 6 -1.50 10.41 -6.35
N GLY A 7 -1.84 11.57 -6.91
CA GLY A 7 -1.43 11.96 -8.27
C GLY A 7 -0.06 12.63 -8.42
N ALA A 8 0.57 13.11 -7.34
CA ALA A 8 1.73 14.03 -7.43
C ALA A 8 3.10 13.39 -7.13
N TYR A 9 3.23 12.06 -7.19
CA TYR A 9 4.48 11.36 -6.85
C TYR A 9 5.29 10.84 -8.04
N VAL A 10 4.77 10.93 -9.27
CA VAL A 10 5.33 10.22 -10.44
C VAL A 10 6.47 10.97 -11.16
N VAL A 11 6.77 12.23 -10.85
CA VAL A 11 7.86 12.95 -11.54
C VAL A 11 9.17 12.86 -10.76
N SER A 12 9.95 11.81 -11.03
CA SER A 12 11.43 11.64 -10.93
C SER A 12 12.21 12.04 -9.66
N GLY A 13 11.76 12.96 -8.81
CA GLY A 13 12.50 13.45 -7.63
C GLY A 13 12.21 12.68 -6.34
N LYS A 14 11.09 11.97 -6.26
CA LYS A 14 10.60 11.37 -5.01
C LYS A 14 10.94 9.89 -4.83
N ARG A 15 11.61 9.25 -5.80
CA ARG A 15 12.02 7.83 -5.69
C ARG A 15 13.00 7.62 -4.54
N SER A 16 13.99 8.51 -4.40
CA SER A 16 14.96 8.43 -3.30
C SER A 16 14.29 8.62 -1.93
N GLU A 17 13.33 9.55 -1.84
CA GLU A 17 12.55 9.79 -0.63
C GLU A 17 11.65 8.60 -0.28
N ALA A 18 10.98 8.01 -1.28
CA ALA A 18 10.18 6.81 -1.12
C ALA A 18 11.01 5.63 -0.61
N VAL A 19 12.23 5.44 -1.14
CA VAL A 19 13.15 4.40 -0.67
C VAL A 19 13.61 4.66 0.77
N LYS A 20 13.91 5.90 1.15
CA LYS A 20 14.22 6.26 2.54
C LYS A 20 13.05 5.96 3.47
N LEU A 21 11.84 6.38 3.09
CA LEU A 21 10.63 6.14 3.87
C LEU A 21 10.34 4.65 4.01
N LEU A 22 10.54 3.85 2.96
CA LEU A 22 10.45 2.38 3.02
C LEU A 22 11.43 1.79 4.03
N SER A 23 12.70 2.22 3.99
CA SER A 23 13.71 1.79 4.96
C SER A 23 13.29 2.12 6.39
N ASP A 24 12.80 3.34 6.62
CA ASP A 24 12.41 3.79 7.96
C ASP A 24 11.19 3.04 8.47
N LEU A 25 10.15 2.86 7.65
CA LEU A 25 8.94 2.13 8.02
C LEU A 25 9.23 0.64 8.28
N LYS A 26 10.11 0.01 7.50
CA LYS A 26 10.51 -1.39 7.71
C LYS A 26 11.30 -1.60 9.01
N LYS A 27 12.03 -0.58 9.46
CA LYS A 27 12.79 -0.62 10.73
C LYS A 27 11.93 -0.28 11.95
N ARG A 28 10.84 0.45 11.76
CA ARG A 28 9.91 0.79 12.84
C ARG A 28 9.11 -0.45 13.23
N SER A 29 9.18 -0.81 14.51
CA SER A 29 8.26 -1.74 15.13
C SER A 29 7.36 -0.96 16.08
N ASN A 30 6.04 -1.08 15.90
CA ASN A 30 5.07 -0.51 16.82
C ASN A 30 4.09 -1.61 17.27
N PRO A 31 4.13 -2.03 18.55
CA PRO A 31 3.17 -2.99 19.08
C PRO A 31 1.74 -2.46 18.94
N GLY A 32 0.98 -3.01 17.99
CA GLY A 32 -0.42 -2.64 17.73
C GLY A 32 -0.65 -1.78 16.49
N TYR A 33 0.39 -1.39 15.75
CA TYR A 33 0.24 -0.73 14.45
C TYR A 33 1.10 -1.39 13.38
N SER A 34 0.47 -1.97 12.36
CA SER A 34 1.15 -2.46 11.18
C SER A 34 1.37 -1.34 10.17
N TYR A 35 2.62 -1.12 9.76
CA TYR A 35 2.98 -0.23 8.66
C TYR A 35 2.86 -0.90 7.27
N ALA A 36 2.29 -2.11 7.21
CA ALA A 36 2.24 -2.88 5.97
C ALA A 36 1.45 -2.15 4.87
N SER A 37 0.36 -1.47 5.22
CA SER A 37 -0.46 -0.73 4.26
C SER A 37 0.26 0.50 3.68
N GLU A 38 1.04 1.20 4.50
CA GLU A 38 1.85 2.34 4.11
C GLU A 38 2.99 1.91 3.20
N ILE A 39 3.68 0.83 3.57
CA ILE A 39 4.76 0.24 2.77
C ILE A 39 4.22 -0.21 1.41
N ALA A 40 3.07 -0.89 1.38
CA ALA A 40 2.43 -1.30 0.14
C ALA A 40 2.08 -0.11 -0.77
N MET A 41 1.53 0.97 -0.20
CA MET A 41 1.18 2.16 -0.95
C MET A 41 2.39 2.87 -1.57
N ILE A 42 3.51 2.89 -0.85
CA ILE A 42 4.75 3.46 -1.38
C ILE A 42 5.24 2.61 -2.56
N TYR A 43 5.24 1.29 -2.45
CA TYR A 43 5.59 0.41 -3.57
C TYR A 43 4.66 0.58 -4.78
N ALA A 44 3.35 0.69 -4.55
CA ALA A 44 2.38 0.96 -5.61
C ALA A 44 2.69 2.29 -6.32
N SER A 45 3.01 3.35 -5.56
CA SER A 45 3.39 4.66 -6.13
C SER A 45 4.70 4.63 -6.92
N LEU A 46 5.58 3.67 -6.64
CA LEU A 46 6.82 3.43 -7.37
C LEU A 46 6.62 2.55 -8.62
N GLY A 47 5.40 2.04 -8.84
CA GLY A 47 5.09 1.09 -9.91
C GLY A 47 5.57 -0.34 -9.63
N ASP A 48 6.00 -0.64 -8.41
CA ASP A 48 6.42 -1.98 -7.99
C ASP A 48 5.22 -2.75 -7.42
N THR A 49 4.37 -3.22 -8.33
CA THR A 49 3.15 -3.97 -8.02
C THR A 49 3.42 -5.23 -7.20
N ASP A 50 4.52 -5.93 -7.47
CA ASP A 50 4.84 -7.18 -6.77
C ASP A 50 5.16 -6.94 -5.30
N GLN A 51 6.00 -5.95 -5.00
CA GLN A 51 6.27 -5.59 -3.61
C GLN A 51 5.03 -5.01 -2.93
N ALA A 52 4.23 -4.21 -3.65
CA ALA A 52 2.99 -3.70 -3.10
C ALA A 52 2.05 -4.84 -2.66
N MET A 53 1.84 -5.84 -3.51
CA MET A 53 1.00 -7.00 -3.19
C MET A 53 1.54 -7.84 -2.05
N ASN A 54 2.86 -8.09 -2.01
CA ASN A 54 3.48 -8.84 -0.90
C ASN A 54 3.21 -8.18 0.46
N TRP A 55 3.26 -6.84 0.52
CA TRP A 55 2.98 -6.11 1.76
C TRP A 55 1.50 -6.07 2.09
N LEU A 56 0.60 -6.05 1.11
CA LEU A 56 -0.84 -6.19 1.35
C LEU A 56 -1.21 -7.57 1.91
N GLU A 57 -0.65 -8.65 1.37
CA GLU A 57 -0.86 -10.01 1.89
C GLU A 57 -0.32 -10.14 3.32
N LYS A 58 0.91 -9.67 3.57
CA LYS A 58 1.46 -9.62 4.94
C LYS A 58 0.55 -8.84 5.88
N GLY A 59 0.06 -7.70 5.43
CA GLY A 59 -0.85 -6.90 6.23
C GLY A 59 -2.16 -7.64 6.54
N TYR A 60 -2.68 -8.42 5.58
CA TYR A 60 -3.87 -9.22 5.77
C TYR A 60 -3.65 -10.31 6.83
N GLU A 61 -2.48 -10.96 6.83
CA GLU A 61 -2.05 -11.88 7.89
C GLU A 61 -1.96 -11.19 9.26
N GLU A 62 -1.48 -9.94 9.28
CA GLU A 62 -1.41 -9.07 10.47
C GLU A 62 -2.77 -8.45 10.86
N ARG A 63 -3.85 -8.76 10.13
CA ARG A 63 -5.23 -8.30 10.36
C ARG A 63 -5.38 -6.78 10.43
N PHE A 64 -4.73 -6.03 9.52
CA PHE A 64 -4.97 -4.60 9.42
C PHE A 64 -6.44 -4.27 9.07
N ASN A 65 -6.82 -3.00 9.27
CA ASN A 65 -8.15 -2.51 8.91
C ASN A 65 -8.41 -2.58 7.39
N PRO A 66 -9.32 -3.44 6.90
CA PRO A 66 -9.52 -3.68 5.47
C PRO A 66 -9.88 -2.43 4.65
N GLY A 67 -10.44 -1.39 5.28
CA GLY A 67 -10.76 -0.12 4.62
C GLY A 67 -9.56 0.60 4.00
N VAL A 68 -8.32 0.25 4.36
CA VAL A 68 -7.14 0.82 3.68
C VAL A 68 -7.06 0.44 2.20
N LEU A 69 -7.62 -0.71 1.79
CA LEU A 69 -7.62 -1.16 0.39
C LEU A 69 -8.47 -0.24 -0.52
N LEU A 70 -9.39 0.52 0.07
CA LEU A 70 -10.24 1.47 -0.66
C LEU A 70 -9.54 2.80 -0.95
N ARG A 71 -8.33 3.02 -0.41
CA ARG A 71 -7.59 4.27 -0.60
C ARG A 71 -7.17 4.47 -2.06
N PRO A 72 -7.21 5.70 -2.60
CA PRO A 72 -6.80 5.98 -3.98
C PRO A 72 -5.36 5.58 -4.34
N GLY A 73 -4.49 5.43 -3.34
CA GLY A 73 -3.11 4.97 -3.55
C GLY A 73 -2.99 3.54 -4.10
N PHE A 74 -4.08 2.76 -4.07
CA PHE A 74 -4.14 1.41 -4.63
C PHE A 74 -4.87 1.33 -5.96
N ASP A 75 -5.24 2.46 -6.57
CA ASP A 75 -5.92 2.50 -7.88
C ASP A 75 -5.15 1.72 -8.94
N LEU A 76 -3.81 1.81 -8.92
CA LEU A 76 -2.91 1.08 -9.83
C LEU A 76 -2.92 -0.45 -9.62
N LEU A 77 -3.34 -0.92 -8.45
CA LEU A 77 -3.40 -2.35 -8.12
C LEU A 77 -4.79 -2.94 -8.40
N ARG A 78 -5.84 -2.14 -8.62
CA ARG A 78 -7.22 -2.64 -8.78
C ARG A 78 -7.41 -3.58 -9.98
N SER A 79 -6.56 -3.47 -11.00
CA SER A 79 -6.54 -4.37 -12.15
C SER A 79 -5.74 -5.66 -11.92
N ASP A 80 -4.95 -5.75 -10.84
CA ASP A 80 -4.20 -6.96 -10.49
C ASP A 80 -5.14 -8.01 -9.89
N TRP A 81 -5.14 -9.22 -10.46
CA TRP A 81 -6.00 -10.32 -10.01
C TRP A 81 -5.74 -10.71 -8.54
N ARG A 82 -4.50 -10.51 -8.04
CA ARG A 82 -4.15 -10.77 -6.64
C ARG A 82 -4.83 -9.77 -5.71
N PHE A 83 -4.92 -8.50 -6.13
CA PHE A 83 -5.64 -7.46 -5.38
C PHE A 83 -7.13 -7.76 -5.32
N GLN A 84 -7.73 -8.12 -6.45
CA GLN A 84 -9.15 -8.51 -6.52
C GLN A 84 -9.44 -9.72 -5.63
N ASN A 85 -8.58 -10.74 -5.66
CA ASN A 85 -8.68 -11.90 -4.79
C ASN A 85 -8.57 -11.52 -3.30
N LEU A 86 -7.66 -10.60 -2.95
CA LEU A 86 -7.51 -10.13 -1.58
C LEU A 86 -8.76 -9.39 -1.09
N VAL A 87 -9.31 -8.46 -1.90
CA VAL A 87 -10.56 -7.74 -1.60
C VAL A 87 -11.72 -8.71 -1.40
N HIS A 88 -11.81 -9.74 -2.26
CA HIS A 88 -12.83 -10.80 -2.14
C HIS A 88 -12.70 -11.62 -0.85
N ARG A 89 -11.48 -12.06 -0.49
CA ARG A 89 -11.22 -12.80 0.76
C ARG A 89 -11.60 -12.02 2.01
N ILE A 90 -11.50 -10.70 1.96
CA ILE A 90 -11.85 -9.78 3.04
C ILE A 90 -13.36 -9.51 3.11
N GLY A 91 -14.10 -9.73 2.01
CA GLY A 91 -15.55 -9.50 1.94
C GLY A 91 -15.94 -8.04 1.67
N LEU A 92 -15.04 -7.24 1.09
CA LEU A 92 -15.37 -5.88 0.65
C LEU A 92 -16.11 -5.91 -0.70
N PRO A 93 -17.07 -5.01 -0.95
CA PRO A 93 -17.67 -4.86 -2.28
C PRO A 93 -16.59 -4.42 -3.27
N GLY A 94 -16.48 -5.16 -4.38
CA GLY A 94 -15.58 -4.87 -5.50
C GLY A 94 -16.05 -3.69 -6.34
#